data_AF-A0A0Q9JVB2-F1
#
_entry.id   AF-A0A0Q9JVB2-F1
#
_cell.length_a   1.000
_cell.length_b   1.000
_cell.length_c   1.000
_cell.angle_alpha   90.00
_cell.angle_beta   90.00
_cell.angle_gamma   90.00
#
_symmetry.space_group_name_H-M   'P 1'
#
loop_
_entity.id
_entity.type
_entity.pdbx_description
1 polymer ?
#
loop_
_entity_poly.entity_id
_entity_poly.type
_entity_poly.pdbx_seq_one_letter_code
_entity_poly.pdbx_strand_id
1 'polypeptide(L)'
;MTIPNLPEIPPNPSTQQLAQVVGALVQELSYLLSGFLSSDNAREFGGWIVGKTELQSKDKKVGMSTEKTVADDIRFWAGDFKTGAPNFAVTEAGKVTLKSETGYPRIEFNSANNLFAAYADADTYISLLPNYSGSVPTLVLVDANTTKAFLNRAAVGGTTLGTFDGEPLNLQSSGSFKVDGNSGVSGTFYVSATPGGPTNQAVTFYKGIRTS
;
A
#
# COMPACT_ATOMS: atom_id res chain seq x y z
N MET A 1 -15.25 33.99 -9.59
CA MET A 1 -16.71 34.07 -9.41
C MET A 1 -17.06 35.53 -9.15
N THR A 2 -17.85 36.14 -10.03
CA THR A 2 -18.53 37.40 -9.71
C THR A 2 -19.49 37.10 -8.56
N ILE A 3 -19.26 37.74 -7.42
CA ILE A 3 -20.19 37.70 -6.29
C ILE A 3 -21.56 38.13 -6.86
N PRO A 4 -22.66 37.41 -6.57
CA PRO A 4 -23.99 37.84 -6.97
C PRO A 4 -24.15 39.31 -6.60
N ASN A 5 -24.31 40.16 -7.61
CA ASN A 5 -24.49 41.57 -7.37
C ASN A 5 -25.95 41.77 -6.98
N LEU A 6 -26.23 41.48 -5.71
CA LEU A 6 -27.58 41.60 -5.17
C LEU A 6 -28.02 43.06 -5.33
N PRO A 7 -29.19 43.31 -5.94
CA PRO A 7 -29.70 44.66 -6.08
C PRO A 7 -29.84 45.29 -4.69
N GLU A 8 -29.27 46.48 -4.48
CA GLU A 8 -29.44 47.22 -3.22
C GLU A 8 -30.93 47.58 -3.03
N ILE A 9 -31.45 47.29 -1.83
CA ILE A 9 -32.83 47.62 -1.47
C ILE A 9 -32.83 49.03 -0.85
N PRO A 10 -33.45 50.03 -1.49
CA PRO A 10 -33.54 51.37 -0.91
C PRO A 10 -34.41 51.36 0.36
N PRO A 11 -34.16 52.25 1.32
CA PRO A 11 -35.04 52.41 2.47
C PRO A 11 -36.45 52.84 2.01
N ASN A 12 -37.48 52.12 2.47
CA ASN A 12 -38.88 52.26 2.04
C ASN A 12 -39.12 52.01 0.54
N PRO A 13 -38.84 50.80 0.04
CA PRO A 13 -39.04 50.48 -1.36
C PRO A 13 -40.53 50.54 -1.71
N SER A 14 -40.86 51.08 -2.88
CA SER A 14 -42.20 50.92 -3.44
C SER A 14 -42.44 49.45 -3.76
N THR A 15 -43.72 49.06 -3.87
CA THR A 15 -44.10 47.70 -4.30
C THR A 15 -43.50 47.32 -5.65
N GLN A 16 -43.34 48.29 -6.56
CA GLN A 16 -42.69 48.09 -7.86
C GLN A 16 -41.19 47.82 -7.74
N GLN A 17 -40.49 48.54 -6.84
CA GLN A 17 -39.07 48.30 -6.59
C GLN A 17 -38.86 46.91 -5.96
N LEU A 18 -39.73 46.51 -5.03
CA LEU A 18 -39.68 45.17 -4.44
C LEU A 18 -39.88 44.07 -5.50
N ALA A 19 -40.84 44.25 -6.41
CA ALA A 19 -41.11 43.30 -7.48
C ALA A 19 -39.91 43.14 -8.44
N GLN A 20 -39.19 44.23 -8.73
CA GLN A 20 -37.99 44.19 -9.55
C GLN A 20 -36.85 43.42 -8.88
N VAL A 21 -36.62 43.65 -7.57
CA VAL A 21 -35.59 42.93 -6.80
C VAL A 21 -35.89 41.43 -6.77
N VAL A 22 -37.14 41.06 -6.49
CA VAL A 22 -37.57 39.65 -6.48
C VAL A 22 -37.43 39.02 -7.87
N GLY A 23 -37.81 39.73 -8.93
CA GLY A 23 -37.66 39.25 -10.31
C GLY A 23 -36.20 38.99 -10.69
N ALA A 24 -35.30 39.91 -10.34
CA ALA A 24 -33.86 39.73 -10.58
C ALA A 24 -33.30 38.53 -9.81
N LEU A 25 -33.69 38.38 -8.54
CA LEU A 25 -33.23 37.28 -7.68
C LEU A 25 -33.75 35.92 -8.18
N VAL A 26 -35.00 35.84 -8.63
CA VAL A 26 -35.58 34.64 -9.25
C VAL A 26 -34.87 34.30 -10.56
N GLN A 27 -34.55 35.30 -11.39
CA GLN A 27 -33.85 35.07 -12.66
C GLN A 27 -32.42 34.57 -12.44
N GLU A 28 -31.70 35.13 -11.47
CA GLU A 28 -30.36 34.68 -11.09
C GLU A 28 -30.38 33.29 -10.45
N LEU A 29 -31.36 33.01 -9.58
CA LEU A 29 -31.57 31.67 -9.02
C LEU A 29 -31.92 30.66 -10.12
N SER A 30 -32.79 31.02 -11.05
CA SER A 30 -33.15 30.18 -12.19
C SER A 30 -31.96 29.93 -13.11
N TYR A 31 -31.08 30.91 -13.30
CA TYR A 31 -29.84 30.77 -14.04
C TYR A 31 -28.89 29.79 -13.34
N LEU A 32 -28.68 29.93 -12.03
CA LEU A 32 -27.88 28.99 -11.24
C LEU A 32 -28.46 27.57 -11.31
N LEU A 33 -29.79 27.42 -11.17
CA LEU A 33 -30.49 26.13 -11.16
C LEU A 33 -30.60 25.47 -12.54
N SER A 34 -30.60 26.22 -13.65
CA SER A 34 -30.79 25.69 -15.01
C SER A 34 -29.52 25.14 -15.67
N GLY A 35 -28.45 24.92 -14.90
CA GLY A 35 -27.22 24.25 -15.36
C GLY A 35 -25.94 25.06 -15.23
N PHE A 36 -25.99 26.27 -14.63
CA PHE A 36 -24.79 27.06 -14.31
C PHE A 36 -24.25 26.83 -12.89
N LEU A 37 -24.88 25.94 -12.11
CA LEU A 37 -24.25 25.26 -10.98
C LEU A 37 -23.16 24.31 -11.51
N SER A 38 -22.00 24.88 -11.88
CA SER A 38 -20.76 24.13 -12.11
C SER A 38 -20.37 23.36 -10.85
N SER A 39 -19.68 22.23 -11.03
CA SER A 39 -19.00 21.50 -9.94
C SER A 39 -18.06 22.38 -9.11
N ASP A 40 -17.67 23.54 -9.63
CA ASP A 40 -16.85 24.53 -8.93
C ASP A 40 -17.59 25.22 -7.76
N ASN A 41 -18.94 25.23 -7.76
CA ASN A 41 -19.75 26.05 -6.86
C ASN A 41 -20.84 25.30 -6.09
N ALA A 42 -21.13 24.05 -6.42
CA ALA A 42 -22.05 23.24 -5.63
C ALA A 42 -21.26 22.36 -4.66
N ARG A 43 -21.55 22.56 -3.37
CA ARG A 43 -20.86 21.91 -2.26
C ARG A 43 -21.20 20.43 -2.11
N GLU A 44 -22.33 19.98 -2.68
CA GLU A 44 -22.79 18.60 -2.58
C GLU A 44 -23.46 18.14 -3.90
N PHE A 45 -22.93 17.09 -4.53
CA PHE A 45 -23.56 16.41 -5.67
C PHE A 45 -23.69 14.92 -5.37
N GLY A 46 -24.92 14.40 -5.34
CA GLY A 46 -25.14 12.95 -5.21
C GLY A 46 -24.45 12.31 -3.99
N GLY A 47 -24.35 13.04 -2.86
CA GLY A 47 -23.67 12.56 -1.65
C GLY A 47 -22.15 12.73 -1.66
N TRP A 48 -21.58 13.49 -2.59
CA TRP A 48 -20.17 13.88 -2.61
C TRP A 48 -20.01 15.35 -2.23
N ILE A 49 -19.08 15.63 -1.33
CA ILE A 49 -18.62 16.95 -0.95
C ILE A 49 -17.44 17.33 -1.85
N VAL A 50 -17.58 18.47 -2.54
CA VAL A 50 -16.49 19.10 -3.31
C VAL A 50 -15.92 20.24 -2.46
N GLY A 51 -14.73 20.02 -1.91
CA GLY A 51 -13.96 21.02 -1.18
C GLY A 51 -12.93 21.70 -2.07
N LYS A 52 -12.20 22.67 -1.51
CA LYS A 52 -11.13 23.38 -2.22
C LYS A 52 -9.99 22.45 -2.65
N THR A 53 -9.67 21.48 -1.79
CA THR A 53 -8.54 20.55 -1.96
C THR A 53 -8.98 19.09 -1.87
N GLU A 54 -10.27 18.80 -1.79
CA GLU A 54 -10.77 17.46 -1.54
C GLU A 54 -12.05 17.19 -2.34
N LEU A 55 -12.20 15.94 -2.78
CA LEU A 55 -13.45 15.40 -3.27
C LEU A 55 -13.74 14.15 -2.45
N GLN A 56 -14.76 14.18 -1.60
CA GLN A 56 -15.02 13.10 -0.66
C GLN A 56 -16.50 12.81 -0.51
N SER A 57 -16.84 11.57 -0.23
CA SER A 57 -18.19 11.16 0.20
C SER A 57 -18.66 11.95 1.42
N LYS A 58 -19.98 12.12 1.56
CA LYS A 58 -20.61 12.85 2.68
C LYS A 58 -20.26 12.27 4.04
N ASP A 59 -20.13 10.94 4.12
CA ASP A 59 -19.72 10.23 5.34
C ASP A 59 -18.19 10.22 5.54
N LYS A 60 -17.44 10.78 4.59
CA LYS A 60 -15.97 10.90 4.56
C LYS A 60 -15.23 9.56 4.51
N LYS A 61 -15.89 8.48 4.11
CA LYS A 61 -15.27 7.15 4.05
C LYS A 61 -14.48 6.89 2.79
N VAL A 62 -14.79 7.57 1.70
CA VAL A 62 -14.04 7.51 0.44
C VAL A 62 -13.78 8.90 -0.10
N GLY A 63 -12.65 9.11 -0.75
CA GLY A 63 -12.34 10.38 -1.36
C GLY A 63 -10.92 10.49 -1.92
N MET A 64 -10.60 11.70 -2.38
CA MET A 64 -9.30 12.11 -2.85
C MET A 64 -8.96 13.53 -2.39
N SER A 65 -7.66 13.82 -2.21
CA SER A 65 -7.18 15.11 -1.72
C SER A 65 -5.93 15.59 -2.47
N THR A 66 -5.94 16.87 -2.83
CA THR A 66 -4.80 17.63 -3.36
C THR A 66 -4.13 18.47 -2.28
N GLU A 67 -4.56 18.37 -1.03
CA GLU A 67 -3.93 19.06 0.10
C GLU A 67 -2.47 18.63 0.24
N LYS A 68 -1.56 19.59 0.44
CA LYS A 68 -0.14 19.32 0.58
C LYS A 68 0.37 19.88 1.90
N THR A 69 0.94 19.02 2.72
CA THR A 69 1.61 19.34 3.97
C THR A 69 3.12 19.08 3.84
N VAL A 70 3.85 19.07 4.95
CA VAL A 70 5.28 18.70 5.00
C VAL A 70 5.50 17.19 5.07
N ALA A 71 4.44 16.41 5.33
CA ALA A 71 4.48 14.96 5.44
C ALA A 71 3.96 14.29 4.14
N ASP A 72 4.12 12.96 4.04
CA ASP A 72 3.56 12.18 2.94
C ASP A 72 2.03 12.11 3.06
N ASP A 73 1.34 12.96 2.31
CA ASP A 73 -0.11 13.13 2.39
C ASP A 73 -0.90 12.03 1.66
N ILE A 74 -2.07 11.70 2.18
CA ILE A 74 -3.01 10.77 1.54
C ILE A 74 -3.71 11.46 0.35
N ARG A 75 -3.54 10.91 -0.84
CA ARG A 75 -4.14 11.36 -2.11
C ARG A 75 -5.44 10.67 -2.43
N PHE A 76 -5.57 9.39 -2.09
CA PHE A 76 -6.80 8.60 -2.30
C PHE A 76 -7.03 7.71 -1.09
N TRP A 77 -8.29 7.55 -0.68
CA TRP A 77 -8.61 6.67 0.44
C TRP A 77 -9.96 5.97 0.32
N ALA A 78 -10.06 4.86 1.04
CA ALA A 78 -11.31 4.23 1.42
C ALA A 78 -11.23 3.67 2.85
N GLY A 79 -12.30 3.80 3.62
CA GLY A 79 -12.30 3.57 5.07
C GLY A 79 -12.17 4.89 5.84
N ASP A 80 -12.53 4.87 7.12
CA ASP A 80 -12.78 6.06 7.94
C ASP A 80 -11.56 7.01 8.03
N PHE A 81 -11.55 8.04 7.19
CA PHE A 81 -10.51 9.07 7.16
C PHE A 81 -10.49 9.95 8.42
N LYS A 82 -11.61 10.06 9.17
CA LYS A 82 -11.66 10.90 10.38
C LYS A 82 -10.70 10.42 11.46
N THR A 83 -10.40 9.12 11.47
CA THR A 83 -9.45 8.52 12.43
C THR A 83 -7.99 8.69 12.01
N GLY A 84 -7.73 9.28 10.83
CA GLY A 84 -6.39 9.47 10.27
C GLY A 84 -5.74 8.20 9.70
N ALA A 85 -6.49 7.09 9.63
CA ALA A 85 -5.92 5.79 9.27
C ALA A 85 -6.87 4.95 8.39
N PRO A 86 -7.22 5.42 7.17
CA PRO A 86 -8.14 4.69 6.30
C PRO A 86 -7.62 3.29 5.96
N ASN A 87 -8.55 2.35 5.72
CA ASN A 87 -8.23 0.94 5.44
C ASN A 87 -7.51 0.78 4.09
N PHE A 88 -7.85 1.61 3.13
CA PHE A 88 -7.13 1.78 1.88
C PHE A 88 -6.60 3.21 1.80
N ALA A 89 -5.32 3.37 1.49
CA ALA A 89 -4.70 4.68 1.31
C ALA A 89 -3.66 4.64 0.19
N VAL A 90 -3.64 5.69 -0.63
CA VAL A 90 -2.55 6.00 -1.56
C VAL A 90 -1.98 7.35 -1.19
N THR A 91 -0.66 7.44 -1.01
CA THR A 91 0.00 8.69 -0.61
C THR A 91 0.66 9.42 -1.78
N GLU A 92 1.16 10.63 -1.56
CA GLU A 92 1.85 11.42 -2.58
C GLU A 92 3.18 10.81 -3.04
N ALA A 93 3.85 10.06 -2.15
CA ALA A 93 5.04 9.28 -2.48
C ALA A 93 4.73 7.99 -3.26
N GLY A 94 3.45 7.71 -3.55
CA GLY A 94 3.01 6.49 -4.23
C GLY A 94 2.95 5.26 -3.34
N LYS A 95 3.01 5.43 -2.01
CA LYS A 95 2.79 4.33 -1.06
C LYS A 95 1.33 3.92 -1.10
N VAL A 96 1.06 2.63 -1.27
CA VAL A 96 -0.29 2.06 -1.23
C VAL A 96 -0.40 1.14 -0.03
N THR A 97 -1.46 1.30 0.75
CA THR A 97 -1.77 0.41 1.88
C THR A 97 -3.20 -0.09 1.78
N LEU A 98 -3.39 -1.37 2.12
CA LEU A 98 -4.69 -2.00 2.28
C LEU A 98 -4.66 -2.83 3.56
N LYS A 99 -5.55 -2.57 4.51
CA LYS A 99 -5.62 -3.26 5.80
C LYS A 99 -7.06 -3.57 6.19
N SER A 100 -7.24 -4.55 7.08
CA SER A 100 -8.52 -4.75 7.77
C SER A 100 -8.85 -3.57 8.69
N GLU A 101 -10.09 -3.53 9.19
CA GLU A 101 -10.54 -2.54 10.19
C GLU A 101 -9.74 -2.61 11.51
N THR A 102 -9.24 -3.80 11.87
CA THR A 102 -8.41 -4.00 13.06
C THR A 102 -6.92 -3.76 12.80
N GLY A 103 -6.56 -3.37 11.57
CA GLY A 103 -5.19 -3.08 11.16
C GLY A 103 -4.46 -4.24 10.47
N TYR A 104 -4.89 -5.49 10.69
CA TYR A 104 -4.31 -6.70 10.09
C TYR A 104 -5.38 -7.74 9.69
N PRO A 105 -5.18 -8.52 8.62
CA PRO A 105 -4.00 -8.52 7.73
C PRO A 105 -3.85 -7.22 6.94
N ARG A 106 -2.62 -6.93 6.51
CA ARG A 106 -2.27 -5.70 5.77
C ARG A 106 -1.39 -6.01 4.56
N ILE A 107 -1.64 -5.34 3.45
CA ILE A 107 -0.77 -5.30 2.27
C ILE A 107 -0.21 -3.88 2.14
N GLU A 108 1.08 -3.76 1.85
CA GLU A 108 1.77 -2.50 1.59
C GLU A 108 2.58 -2.59 0.28
N PHE A 109 2.50 -1.54 -0.54
CA PHE A 109 3.42 -1.27 -1.64
C PHE A 109 4.13 0.04 -1.33
N ASN A 110 5.44 0.02 -1.18
CA ASN A 110 6.22 1.17 -0.73
C ASN A 110 7.64 1.13 -1.32
N SER A 111 7.87 1.95 -2.34
CA SER A 111 9.15 2.00 -3.03
C SER A 111 10.35 2.37 -2.17
N ALA A 112 10.17 2.93 -0.96
CA ALA A 112 11.27 3.31 -0.06
C ALA A 112 11.71 2.17 0.88
N ASN A 113 10.77 1.32 1.33
CA ASN A 113 11.04 0.30 2.35
C ASN A 113 10.76 -1.12 1.83
N ASN A 114 9.58 -1.35 1.25
CA ASN A 114 9.10 -2.66 0.83
C ASN A 114 8.43 -2.52 -0.54
N LEU A 115 9.03 -3.05 -1.60
CA LEU A 115 8.39 -3.05 -2.94
C LEU A 115 6.99 -3.67 -2.86
N PHE A 116 6.88 -4.72 -2.04
CA PHE A 116 5.62 -5.33 -1.63
C PHE A 116 5.80 -5.94 -0.24
N ALA A 117 4.77 -5.89 0.60
CA ALA A 117 4.71 -6.65 1.83
C ALA A 117 3.28 -7.08 2.15
N ALA A 118 3.12 -8.30 2.67
CA ALA A 118 1.88 -8.87 3.16
C ALA A 118 2.08 -9.31 4.62
N TYR A 119 1.37 -8.67 5.53
CA TYR A 119 1.46 -8.80 6.97
C TYR A 119 0.28 -9.60 7.51
N ALA A 120 0.57 -10.64 8.29
CA ALA A 120 -0.42 -11.30 9.14
C ALA A 120 -0.63 -10.50 10.44
N ASP A 121 0.45 -9.94 10.99
CA ASP A 121 0.49 -9.01 12.11
C ASP A 121 1.73 -8.10 11.99
N ALA A 122 2.11 -7.40 13.07
CA ALA A 122 3.24 -6.47 13.05
C ALA A 122 4.61 -7.14 12.83
N ASP A 123 4.74 -8.40 13.21
CA ASP A 123 6.00 -9.12 13.36
C ASP A 123 6.14 -10.30 12.38
N THR A 124 5.02 -10.82 11.88
CA THR A 124 4.95 -11.96 10.95
C THR A 124 4.45 -11.50 9.58
N TYR A 125 5.34 -11.52 8.58
CA TYR A 125 5.05 -11.04 7.23
C TYR A 125 5.95 -11.63 6.15
N ILE A 126 5.51 -11.48 4.90
CA ILE A 126 6.31 -11.78 3.70
C ILE A 126 6.52 -10.46 2.96
N SER A 127 7.74 -10.16 2.53
CA SER A 127 8.08 -8.91 1.82
C SER A 127 9.06 -9.10 0.68
N LEU A 128 8.84 -8.37 -0.42
CA LEU A 128 9.84 -8.10 -1.43
C LEU A 128 10.59 -6.83 -1.04
N LEU A 129 11.85 -6.98 -0.65
CA LEU A 129 12.69 -5.85 -0.28
C LEU A 129 13.37 -5.28 -1.52
N PRO A 130 13.43 -3.94 -1.66
CA PRO A 130 14.30 -3.33 -2.64
C PRO A 130 15.76 -3.57 -2.23
N ASN A 131 16.53 -4.25 -3.06
CA ASN A 131 17.97 -4.33 -2.89
C ASN A 131 18.63 -3.22 -3.73
N TYR A 132 18.95 -2.10 -3.09
CA TYR A 132 19.63 -0.99 -3.77
C TYR A 132 21.14 -1.20 -3.92
N SER A 133 21.71 -2.22 -3.26
CA SER A 133 23.17 -2.50 -3.26
C SER A 133 23.61 -3.55 -4.29
N GLY A 134 22.68 -4.26 -4.91
CA GLY A 134 22.95 -5.26 -5.94
C GLY A 134 21.71 -5.47 -6.79
N SER A 135 21.88 -5.57 -8.11
CA SER A 135 20.86 -5.41 -9.16
C SER A 135 19.71 -6.43 -9.21
N VAL A 136 19.29 -6.99 -8.06
CA VAL A 136 18.35 -8.10 -8.00
C VAL A 136 17.42 -7.97 -6.79
N PRO A 137 16.10 -7.92 -6.98
CA PRO A 137 15.14 -7.90 -5.88
C PRO A 137 15.24 -9.20 -5.07
N THR A 138 15.02 -9.12 -3.76
CA THR A 138 15.05 -10.26 -2.84
C THR A 138 13.68 -10.44 -2.20
N LEU A 139 13.13 -11.65 -2.28
CA LEU A 139 11.96 -12.05 -1.48
C LEU A 139 12.44 -12.48 -0.10
N VAL A 140 11.79 -12.00 0.96
CA VAL A 140 12.14 -12.29 2.34
C VAL A 140 10.89 -12.72 3.10
N LEU A 141 11.02 -13.77 3.90
CA LEU A 141 10.03 -14.23 4.87
C LEU A 141 10.52 -13.83 6.26
N VAL A 142 9.70 -13.11 7.01
CA VAL A 142 10.05 -12.54 8.32
C VAL A 142 9.07 -13.01 9.37
N ASP A 143 9.59 -13.35 10.54
CA ASP A 143 8.81 -13.69 11.73
C ASP A 143 9.52 -13.15 12.98
N ALA A 144 8.79 -12.48 13.86
CA ALA A 144 9.36 -11.76 15.01
C ALA A 144 10.50 -10.80 14.62
N ASN A 145 10.31 -10.03 13.55
CA ASN A 145 11.33 -9.13 12.96
C ASN A 145 12.65 -9.81 12.58
N THR A 146 12.65 -11.14 12.45
CA THR A 146 13.83 -11.93 12.09
C THR A 146 13.60 -12.61 10.76
N THR A 147 14.54 -12.44 9.81
CA THR A 147 14.50 -13.17 8.53
C THR A 147 14.57 -14.67 8.78
N LYS A 148 13.53 -15.39 8.35
CA LYS A 148 13.48 -16.86 8.43
C LYS A 148 13.89 -17.53 7.13
N ALA A 149 13.69 -16.86 6.01
CA ALA A 149 14.07 -17.34 4.69
C ALA A 149 14.13 -16.18 3.69
N PHE A 150 14.88 -16.35 2.61
CA PHE A 150 14.86 -15.42 1.49
C PHE A 150 15.10 -16.14 0.16
N LEU A 151 14.61 -15.57 -0.93
CA LEU A 151 15.00 -15.93 -2.29
C LEU A 151 15.71 -14.74 -2.91
N ASN A 152 16.99 -14.92 -3.20
CA ASN A 152 17.80 -13.92 -3.87
C ASN A 152 18.49 -14.57 -5.06
N ARG A 153 18.58 -13.85 -6.18
CA ARG A 153 19.50 -14.23 -7.25
C ARG A 153 20.81 -13.47 -7.02
N ALA A 154 21.90 -14.20 -6.78
CA ALA A 154 23.22 -13.60 -6.68
C ALA A 154 23.55 -12.92 -8.01
N ALA A 155 24.12 -11.71 -7.95
CA ALA A 155 24.48 -10.93 -9.13
C ALA A 155 25.41 -11.69 -10.09
N VAL A 156 26.15 -12.68 -9.59
CA VAL A 156 27.01 -13.58 -10.35
C VAL A 156 26.94 -14.98 -9.70
N GLY A 157 26.45 -16.00 -10.41
CA GLY A 157 26.72 -17.40 -10.04
C GLY A 157 25.61 -18.24 -9.38
N GLY A 158 24.35 -17.82 -9.33
CA GLY A 158 23.23 -18.72 -8.97
C GLY A 158 22.08 -18.06 -8.20
N THR A 159 21.00 -18.82 -8.00
CA THR A 159 19.89 -18.44 -7.11
C THR A 159 20.15 -19.05 -5.73
N THR A 160 20.25 -18.23 -4.70
CA THR A 160 20.37 -18.71 -3.33
C THR A 160 18.96 -18.81 -2.73
N LEU A 161 18.60 -20.01 -2.27
CA LEU A 161 17.35 -20.27 -1.57
C LEU A 161 17.59 -20.19 -0.05
N GLY A 162 17.89 -18.98 0.44
CA GLY A 162 17.79 -18.61 1.85
C GLY A 162 18.65 -19.38 2.85
N THR A 163 18.64 -18.92 4.09
CA THR A 163 19.25 -19.60 5.24
C THR A 163 18.17 -20.25 6.10
N PHE A 164 18.29 -21.51 6.49
CA PHE A 164 17.48 -22.07 7.59
C PHE A 164 18.31 -21.94 8.87
N ASP A 165 17.81 -21.20 9.87
CA ASP A 165 18.53 -20.94 11.13
C ASP A 165 19.94 -20.33 10.97
N GLY A 166 20.12 -19.49 9.94
CA GLY A 166 21.36 -18.73 9.72
C GLY A 166 22.37 -19.36 8.77
N GLU A 167 22.14 -20.57 8.25
CA GLU A 167 23.06 -21.22 7.29
C GLU A 167 22.48 -21.26 5.87
N PRO A 168 23.16 -20.70 4.84
CA PRO A 168 22.61 -20.54 3.50
C PRO A 168 22.53 -21.86 2.73
N LEU A 169 21.36 -22.15 2.16
CA LEU A 169 21.14 -23.21 1.20
C LEU A 169 21.39 -22.68 -0.22
N ASN A 170 22.47 -23.13 -0.84
CA ASN A 170 22.86 -22.70 -2.17
C ASN A 170 22.41 -23.74 -3.21
N LEU A 171 21.41 -23.39 -4.03
CA LEU A 171 20.93 -24.22 -5.13
C LEU A 171 21.51 -23.70 -6.45
N GLN A 172 22.64 -24.27 -6.86
CA GLN A 172 23.28 -23.91 -8.14
C GLN A 172 22.53 -24.55 -9.31
N SER A 173 22.37 -23.82 -10.42
CA SER A 173 21.66 -24.30 -11.62
C SER A 173 22.40 -25.42 -12.37
N SER A 174 23.68 -25.63 -12.04
CA SER A 174 24.49 -26.77 -12.47
C SER A 174 25.57 -27.06 -11.42
N GLY A 175 25.83 -28.35 -11.17
CA GLY A 175 26.82 -28.80 -10.19
C GLY A 175 26.23 -29.66 -9.07
N SER A 176 27.10 -30.11 -8.15
CA SER A 176 26.68 -30.81 -6.93
C SER A 176 25.88 -29.88 -6.03
N PHE A 177 24.87 -30.43 -5.35
CA PHE A 177 24.24 -29.76 -4.22
C PHE A 177 25.28 -29.42 -3.16
N LYS A 178 25.37 -28.14 -2.77
CA LYS A 178 26.32 -27.64 -1.77
C LYS A 178 25.56 -26.96 -0.64
N VAL A 179 25.85 -27.38 0.57
CA VAL A 179 25.43 -26.69 1.80
C VAL A 179 26.72 -26.26 2.48
N ASP A 180 26.92 -24.95 2.58
CA ASP A 180 28.10 -24.35 3.18
C ASP A 180 27.67 -23.72 4.50
N GLY A 181 27.99 -24.39 5.61
CA GLY A 181 27.76 -23.86 6.95
C GLY A 181 29.04 -23.26 7.53
N ASN A 182 28.99 -22.08 8.15
CA ASN A 182 30.17 -21.46 8.76
C ASN A 182 30.80 -22.32 9.88
N SER A 183 29.99 -23.20 10.49
CA SER A 183 30.45 -24.18 11.49
C SER A 183 30.55 -25.61 10.95
N GLY A 184 30.45 -25.78 9.63
CA GLY A 184 30.28 -27.07 8.96
C GLY A 184 28.84 -27.59 9.05
N VAL A 185 28.48 -28.49 8.13
CA VAL A 185 27.14 -29.06 8.06
C VAL A 185 27.02 -30.22 9.05
N SER A 186 26.08 -30.13 9.98
CA SER A 186 25.75 -31.22 10.90
C SER A 186 24.28 -31.56 10.80
N GLY A 187 23.94 -32.85 10.71
CA GLY A 187 22.57 -33.31 10.57
C GLY A 187 22.45 -34.60 9.77
N THR A 188 21.23 -35.14 9.71
CA THR A 188 20.91 -36.34 8.94
C THR A 188 20.27 -35.95 7.62
N PHE A 189 20.89 -36.39 6.52
CA PHE A 189 20.37 -36.23 5.17
C PHE A 189 19.72 -37.54 4.74
N TYR A 190 18.52 -37.43 4.21
CA TYR A 190 17.79 -38.56 3.65
C TYR A 190 18.01 -38.56 2.14
N VAL A 191 18.75 -39.54 1.64
CA VAL A 191 19.03 -39.70 0.21
C VAL A 191 18.48 -41.03 -0.29
N SER A 192 17.91 -41.03 -1.49
CA SER A 192 17.57 -42.26 -2.20
C SER A 192 18.67 -42.60 -3.20
N ALA A 193 19.12 -43.85 -3.20
CA ALA A 193 20.12 -44.35 -4.14
C ALA A 193 19.58 -44.51 -5.57
N THR A 194 18.24 -44.62 -5.72
CA THR A 194 17.58 -44.76 -7.02
C THR A 194 16.29 -43.91 -7.08
N PRO A 195 15.98 -43.27 -8.22
CA PRO A 195 14.68 -42.63 -8.41
C PRO A 195 13.54 -43.64 -8.19
N GLY A 196 12.65 -43.37 -7.22
CA GLY A 196 11.56 -44.28 -6.86
C GLY A 196 11.95 -45.52 -6.03
N GLY A 197 13.17 -45.58 -5.49
CA GLY A 197 13.64 -46.67 -4.62
C GLY A 197 13.00 -46.69 -3.22
N PRO A 198 13.28 -47.74 -2.41
CA PRO A 198 12.77 -47.86 -1.04
C PRO A 198 13.21 -46.71 -0.13
N THR A 199 12.53 -46.56 1.03
CA THR A 199 12.66 -45.47 2.00
C THR A 199 14.10 -44.97 2.20
N ASN A 200 14.26 -43.66 2.09
CA ASN A 200 15.53 -42.92 2.15
C ASN A 200 16.52 -43.47 3.19
N GLN A 201 17.77 -43.71 2.78
CA GLN A 201 18.83 -44.02 3.74
C GLN A 201 19.27 -42.74 4.43
N ALA A 202 19.31 -42.79 5.76
CA ALA A 202 19.83 -41.72 6.60
C ALA A 202 21.37 -41.69 6.51
N VAL A 203 21.94 -40.57 6.10
CA VAL A 203 23.38 -40.31 6.14
C VAL A 203 23.62 -39.16 7.11
N THR A 204 24.38 -39.40 8.17
CA THR A 204 24.61 -38.41 9.22
C THR A 204 25.97 -37.74 9.05
N PHE A 205 25.97 -36.42 9.07
CA PHE A 205 27.17 -35.60 9.05
C PHE A 205 27.36 -34.88 10.37
N TYR A 206 28.61 -34.76 10.80
CA TYR A 206 29.03 -33.89 11.88
C TYR A 206 30.17 -33.01 11.36
N LYS A 207 29.94 -31.70 11.30
CA LYS A 207 30.89 -30.72 10.75
C LYS A 207 31.44 -31.11 9.36
N GLY A 208 30.56 -31.60 8.48
CA GLY A 208 30.90 -32.05 7.12
C GLY A 208 31.50 -33.45 7.02
N ILE A 209 31.76 -34.14 8.14
CA ILE A 209 32.28 -35.51 8.16
C ILE A 209 31.13 -36.49 8.28
N ARG A 210 31.04 -37.48 7.37
CA ARG A 210 30.09 -38.59 7.51
C ARG A 210 30.44 -39.41 8.75
N THR A 211 29.48 -39.57 9.66
CA THR A 211 29.66 -40.26 10.95
C THR A 211 28.94 -41.60 11.04
N SER A 212 28.11 -41.94 10.05
CA SER A 212 27.42 -43.23 9.87
C SER A 212 26.99 -43.41 8.42
#